data_AF-A0A959HLZ4-F1
#
_entry.id   AF-A0A959HLZ4-F1
#
_cell.length_a   1.000
_cell.length_b   1.000
_cell.length_c   1.000
_cell.angle_alpha   90.00
_cell.angle_beta   90.00
_cell.angle_gamma   90.00
#
_symmetry.space_group_name_H-M   'P 1'
#
loop_
_entity.id
_entity.type
_entity.pdbx_description
1 polymer ?
#
loop_
_entity_poly.entity_id
_entity_poly.type
_entity_poly.pdbx_seq_one_letter_code
_entity_poly.pdbx_strand_id
1 'polypeptide(L)'
;MKWYTLLLLLLGFAACQPEKQGPIYQSDAFALYPDKVVQGDNQAVALSPTHLTSNYKSPASENYSRLATFKFSINEKDNELPPGQNHWLVIGEEHESPVIKFGEQPEATPEAPGTFLPVNYEYTFRVDLSPVLEQFEEKGYY
;
A
#
# COMPACT_ATOMS: atom_id res chain seq x y z
N MET A 1 -56.08 -33.77 26.38
CA MET A 1 -56.06 -32.50 25.61
C MET A 1 -54.95 -31.52 26.00
N LYS A 2 -53.97 -31.88 26.85
CA LYS A 2 -52.83 -31.02 27.23
C LYS A 2 -51.46 -31.47 26.69
N TRP A 3 -51.36 -32.70 26.17
CA TRP A 3 -50.11 -33.25 25.61
C TRP A 3 -49.87 -32.80 24.16
N TYR A 4 -50.92 -32.74 23.33
CA TYR A 4 -50.81 -32.31 21.93
C TYR A 4 -50.37 -30.86 21.79
N THR A 5 -50.75 -29.99 22.73
CA THR A 5 -50.33 -28.59 22.79
C THR A 5 -48.84 -28.45 23.13
N LEU A 6 -48.28 -29.36 23.93
CA LEU A 6 -46.85 -29.37 24.26
C LEU A 6 -46.02 -29.88 23.07
N LEU A 7 -46.54 -30.86 22.32
CA LEU A 7 -45.86 -31.41 21.13
C LEU A 7 -45.82 -30.41 19.96
N LEU A 8 -46.89 -29.64 19.76
CA LEU A 8 -46.95 -28.58 18.75
C LEU A 8 -46.02 -27.40 19.06
N LEU A 9 -45.77 -27.10 20.34
CA LEU A 9 -44.82 -26.05 20.74
C LEU A 9 -43.35 -26.46 20.54
N LEU A 10 -43.03 -27.74 20.71
CA LEU A 10 -41.68 -28.28 20.49
C LEU A 10 -41.28 -28.34 19.01
N LEU A 11 -42.24 -28.49 18.09
CA LEU A 11 -42.00 -28.47 16.64
C LEU A 11 -41.72 -27.06 16.06
N GLY A 12 -42.13 -25.99 16.74
CA GLY A 12 -41.89 -24.61 16.29
C GLY A 12 -40.44 -24.13 16.42
N PHE A 13 -39.66 -24.70 17.35
CA PHE A 13 -38.28 -24.28 17.60
C PHE A 13 -37.25 -24.96 16.67
N ALA A 14 -37.62 -26.02 15.95
CA ALA A 14 -36.71 -26.72 15.03
C ALA A 14 -36.65 -26.09 13.62
N ALA A 15 -37.58 -25.19 13.28
CA ALA A 15 -37.72 -24.64 11.93
C ALA A 15 -36.84 -23.40 11.65
N CYS A 16 -36.08 -22.91 12.63
CA CYS A 16 -35.19 -21.77 12.48
C CYS A 16 -33.73 -22.22 12.60
N GLN A 17 -33.28 -23.06 11.67
CA GLN A 17 -31.84 -23.22 11.43
C GLN A 17 -31.43 -22.19 10.39
N PRO A 18 -30.51 -21.26 10.68
CA PRO A 18 -29.95 -20.42 9.64
C PRO A 18 -29.31 -21.36 8.62
N GLU A 19 -29.84 -21.35 7.40
CA GLU A 19 -29.31 -22.14 6.30
C GLU A 19 -27.85 -21.73 6.15
N LYS A 20 -26.92 -22.66 6.44
CA LYS A 20 -25.51 -22.45 6.13
C LYS A 20 -25.42 -22.46 4.60
N GLN A 21 -25.64 -21.30 3.99
CA GLN A 21 -25.50 -21.13 2.56
C GLN A 21 -24.05 -21.47 2.22
N GLY A 22 -23.88 -22.62 1.56
CA GLY A 22 -22.59 -23.06 1.05
C GLY A 22 -22.05 -22.06 0.02
N PRO A 23 -20.82 -22.27 -0.45
CA PRO A 23 -20.29 -21.46 -1.54
C PRO A 23 -21.21 -21.56 -2.77
N ILE A 24 -21.48 -20.43 -3.42
CA ILE A 24 -22.16 -20.36 -4.73
C ILE A 24 -21.25 -20.97 -5.81
N TYR A 25 -19.94 -20.85 -5.63
CA TYR A 25 -18.94 -21.46 -6.49
C TYR A 25 -17.70 -21.86 -5.69
N GLN A 26 -17.10 -23.00 -6.02
CA GLN A 26 -15.86 -23.46 -5.40
C GLN A 26 -14.93 -24.08 -6.45
N SER A 27 -13.66 -23.72 -6.34
CA SER A 27 -12.54 -24.27 -7.11
C SER A 27 -11.35 -24.51 -6.19
N ASP A 28 -10.29 -25.10 -6.72
CA ASP A 28 -9.01 -25.25 -6.02
C ASP A 28 -8.36 -23.90 -5.68
N ALA A 29 -8.68 -22.84 -6.45
CA ALA A 29 -8.11 -21.51 -6.25
C ALA A 29 -8.88 -20.68 -5.22
N PHE A 30 -10.21 -20.74 -5.21
CA PHE A 30 -11.05 -19.92 -4.33
C PHE A 30 -12.47 -20.47 -4.17
N ALA A 31 -13.15 -20.00 -3.13
CA ALA A 31 -14.58 -20.19 -2.90
C ALA A 31 -15.31 -18.84 -2.85
N LEU A 32 -16.42 -18.75 -3.58
CA LEU A 32 -17.30 -17.59 -3.63
C LEU A 32 -18.59 -17.87 -2.86
N TYR A 33 -18.95 -16.96 -1.96
CA TYR A 33 -20.19 -16.92 -1.18
C TYR A 33 -21.01 -15.70 -1.60
N PRO A 34 -22.28 -15.57 -1.17
CA PRO A 34 -23.10 -14.40 -1.51
C PRO A 34 -22.47 -13.05 -1.13
N ASP A 35 -21.70 -13.03 -0.04
CA ASP A 35 -21.14 -11.82 0.57
C ASP A 35 -19.61 -11.84 0.71
N LYS A 36 -18.92 -12.91 0.31
CA LYS A 36 -17.46 -13.00 0.46
C LYS A 36 -16.77 -13.90 -0.57
N VAL A 37 -15.48 -13.65 -0.76
CA VAL A 37 -14.55 -14.54 -1.48
C VAL A 37 -13.49 -15.01 -0.49
N VAL A 38 -13.16 -16.30 -0.53
CA VAL A 38 -12.11 -16.93 0.29
C VAL A 38 -11.07 -17.57 -0.63
N GLN A 39 -9.80 -17.20 -0.45
CA GLN A 39 -8.64 -17.73 -1.17
C GLN A 39 -7.53 -18.05 -0.16
N GLY A 40 -7.38 -19.33 0.20
CA GLY A 40 -6.46 -19.75 1.26
C GLY A 40 -6.78 -19.06 2.59
N ASP A 41 -5.80 -18.40 3.18
CA ASP A 41 -5.94 -17.62 4.42
C ASP A 41 -6.55 -16.22 4.19
N ASN A 42 -6.71 -15.81 2.93
CA ASN A 42 -7.24 -14.49 2.58
C ASN A 42 -8.75 -14.54 2.33
N GLN A 43 -9.46 -13.49 2.74
CA GLN A 43 -10.86 -13.27 2.48
C GLN A 43 -11.16 -11.79 2.19
N ALA A 44 -12.12 -11.56 1.30
CA ALA A 44 -12.75 -10.27 1.10
C ALA A 44 -14.26 -10.41 1.38
N VAL A 45 -14.84 -9.49 2.15
CA VAL A 45 -16.24 -9.53 2.60
C VAL A 45 -16.94 -8.22 2.25
N ALA A 46 -18.09 -8.30 1.58
CA ALA A 46 -19.00 -7.20 1.37
C ALA A 46 -19.95 -7.09 2.58
N LEU A 47 -19.73 -6.10 3.46
CA LEU A 47 -20.59 -5.85 4.61
C LEU A 47 -21.90 -5.14 4.20
N SER A 48 -21.89 -4.46 3.05
CA SER A 48 -23.05 -3.82 2.42
C SER A 48 -22.80 -3.62 0.92
N PRO A 49 -23.80 -3.17 0.13
CA PRO A 49 -23.60 -2.83 -1.29
C PRO A 49 -22.52 -1.76 -1.54
N THR A 50 -22.08 -1.03 -0.52
CA THR A 50 -21.11 0.07 -0.62
C THR A 50 -19.92 -0.07 0.34
N HIS A 51 -19.79 -1.19 1.05
CA HIS A 51 -18.73 -1.38 2.03
C HIS A 51 -18.11 -2.77 1.92
N LEU A 52 -16.81 -2.82 1.65
CA LEU A 52 -16.01 -4.03 1.48
C LEU A 52 -14.79 -3.98 2.41
N THR A 53 -14.47 -5.10 3.03
CA THR A 53 -13.23 -5.30 3.80
C THR A 53 -12.45 -6.50 3.27
N SER A 54 -11.13 -6.48 3.39
CA SER A 54 -10.24 -7.57 2.99
C SER A 54 -9.10 -7.71 3.97
N ASN A 55 -8.70 -8.95 4.27
CA ASN A 55 -7.49 -9.22 5.06
C ASN A 55 -6.25 -9.42 4.19
N TYR A 56 -6.37 -9.32 2.86
CA TYR A 56 -5.26 -9.50 1.93
C TYR A 56 -4.18 -8.44 2.17
N LYS A 57 -2.96 -8.91 2.43
CA LYS A 57 -1.76 -8.09 2.50
C LYS A 57 -0.92 -8.35 1.26
N SER A 58 -0.67 -7.32 0.47
CA SER A 58 0.14 -7.47 -0.74
C SER A 58 1.60 -7.77 -0.40
N PRO A 59 2.21 -8.85 -0.91
CA PRO A 59 3.64 -9.09 -0.74
C PRO A 59 4.49 -8.07 -1.51
N ALA A 60 3.89 -7.29 -2.41
CA ALA A 60 4.61 -6.25 -3.15
C ALA A 60 5.22 -5.20 -2.22
N SER A 61 4.60 -4.94 -1.06
CA SER A 61 5.11 -3.96 -0.10
C SER A 61 6.36 -4.41 0.66
N GLU A 62 6.73 -5.69 0.57
CA GLU A 62 7.90 -6.25 1.25
C GLU A 62 9.18 -6.17 0.41
N ASN A 63 9.09 -5.67 -0.83
CA ASN A 63 10.18 -5.71 -1.81
C ASN A 63 10.65 -4.31 -2.25
N TYR A 64 10.37 -3.26 -1.46
CA TYR A 64 10.87 -1.92 -1.75
C TYR A 64 12.34 -1.81 -1.37
N SER A 65 13.21 -1.62 -2.37
CA SER A 65 14.65 -1.47 -2.17
C SER A 65 14.99 -0.33 -1.22
N ARG A 66 16.01 -0.52 -0.37
CA ARG A 66 16.60 0.57 0.42
C ARG A 66 17.41 1.57 -0.43
N LEU A 67 17.78 1.19 -1.66
CA LEU A 67 18.37 2.11 -2.62
C LEU A 67 17.25 2.91 -3.31
N ALA A 68 17.07 4.16 -2.89
CA ALA A 68 16.19 5.12 -3.55
C ALA A 68 16.91 5.75 -4.75
N THR A 69 16.20 5.82 -5.89
CA THR A 69 16.65 6.51 -7.10
C THR A 69 15.62 7.57 -7.45
N PHE A 70 16.02 8.84 -7.53
CA PHE A 70 15.07 9.94 -7.68
C PHE A 70 15.69 11.17 -8.35
N LYS A 71 14.82 12.14 -8.68
CA LYS A 71 15.17 13.50 -9.10
C LYS A 71 14.18 14.45 -8.44
N PHE A 72 14.62 15.65 -8.10
CA PHE A 72 13.70 16.72 -7.77
C PHE A 72 13.14 17.36 -9.04
N SER A 73 11.89 17.83 -8.95
CA SER A 73 11.27 18.63 -10.00
C SER A 73 10.56 19.82 -9.39
N ILE A 74 10.61 20.94 -10.08
CA ILE A 74 9.75 22.08 -9.79
C ILE A 74 8.49 21.93 -10.64
N ASN A 75 7.32 21.98 -10.00
CA ASN A 75 6.00 21.89 -10.64
C ASN A 75 5.82 20.68 -11.56
N GLU A 76 6.45 19.54 -11.24
CA GLU A 76 6.39 18.28 -12.01
C GLU A 76 6.92 18.38 -13.46
N LYS A 77 7.59 19.47 -13.81
CA LYS A 77 8.07 19.72 -15.19
C LYS A 77 9.57 19.92 -15.24
N ASP A 78 10.07 20.79 -14.38
CA ASP A 78 11.44 21.25 -14.44
C ASP A 78 12.29 20.33 -13.57
N ASN A 79 12.67 19.20 -14.17
CA ASN A 79 13.60 18.25 -13.56
C ASN A 79 14.96 18.93 -13.39
N GLU A 80 15.50 18.85 -12.18
CA GLU A 80 16.77 19.46 -11.84
C GLU A 80 17.97 18.83 -12.59
N LEU A 81 17.86 17.55 -12.97
CA LEU A 81 18.94 16.76 -13.55
C LEU A 81 18.60 16.31 -14.99
N PRO A 82 19.58 16.30 -15.91
CA PRO A 82 19.40 15.81 -17.28
C PRO A 82 18.96 14.34 -17.38
N PRO A 83 18.41 13.91 -18.54
CA PRO A 83 18.14 12.50 -18.80
C PRO A 83 19.35 11.61 -18.54
N GLY A 84 19.15 10.47 -17.87
CA GLY A 84 20.20 9.51 -17.53
C GLY A 84 20.94 9.79 -16.21
N GLN A 85 20.74 10.94 -15.57
CA GLN A 85 21.35 11.27 -14.27
C GLN A 85 20.29 11.24 -13.16
N ASN A 86 20.56 10.61 -12.02
CA ASN A 86 19.64 10.57 -10.89
C ASN A 86 20.40 10.74 -9.59
N HIS A 87 19.72 11.18 -8.54
CA HIS A 87 20.20 10.98 -7.19
C HIS A 87 20.05 9.53 -6.78
N TRP A 88 21.03 9.05 -6.02
CA TRP A 88 21.02 7.73 -5.41
C TRP A 88 21.26 7.87 -3.92
N LEU A 89 20.37 7.28 -3.14
CA LEU A 89 20.47 7.31 -1.69
C LEU A 89 20.20 5.91 -1.15
N VAL A 90 21.16 5.37 -0.41
CA VAL A 90 20.92 4.16 0.39
C VAL A 90 20.34 4.62 1.71
N ILE A 91 19.06 4.33 1.92
CA ILE A 91 18.38 4.62 3.18
C ILE A 91 18.88 3.61 4.21
N GLY A 92 19.56 4.06 5.26
CA GLY A 92 19.92 3.31 6.45
C GLY A 92 18.88 3.51 7.57
N GLU A 93 19.25 3.25 8.82
CA GLU A 93 18.35 3.38 9.97
C GLU A 93 18.02 4.85 10.31
N GLU A 94 18.66 5.81 9.64
CA GLU A 94 18.26 7.20 9.67
C GLU A 94 16.89 7.41 9.00
N HIS A 95 16.24 8.50 9.38
CA HIS A 95 14.93 8.92 8.87
C HIS A 95 15.00 10.20 8.03
N GLU A 96 16.21 10.69 7.75
CA GLU A 96 16.44 11.89 6.95
C GLU A 96 17.67 11.75 6.06
N SER A 97 17.60 12.29 4.84
CA SER A 97 18.76 12.36 3.96
C SER A 97 19.76 13.41 4.43
N PRO A 98 21.03 13.32 3.99
CA PRO A 98 21.88 14.50 3.87
C PRO A 98 21.17 15.62 3.11
N VAL A 99 21.60 16.86 3.30
CA VAL A 99 21.07 17.97 2.50
C VAL A 99 21.59 17.84 1.08
N ILE A 100 20.68 17.71 0.12
CA ILE A 100 20.99 17.59 -1.30
C ILE A 100 20.72 18.94 -1.95
N LYS A 101 21.72 19.51 -2.62
CA LYS A 101 21.54 20.78 -3.32
C LYS A 101 20.81 20.57 -4.64
N PHE A 102 19.79 21.39 -4.91
CA PHE A 102 19.00 21.28 -6.13
C PHE A 102 19.89 21.51 -7.37
N GLY A 103 19.84 20.56 -8.31
CA GLY A 103 20.65 20.55 -9.54
C GLY A 103 22.09 20.06 -9.37
N GLU A 104 22.51 19.67 -8.17
CA GLU A 104 23.84 19.09 -7.95
C GLU A 104 23.94 17.68 -8.53
N GLN A 105 25.04 17.41 -9.23
CA GLN A 105 25.29 16.08 -9.79
C GLN A 105 25.91 15.18 -8.71
N PRO A 106 25.33 14.00 -8.45
CA PRO A 106 25.93 13.04 -7.54
C PRO A 106 27.23 12.47 -8.09
N GLU A 107 28.22 12.30 -7.21
CA GLU A 107 29.57 11.89 -7.61
C GLU A 107 29.65 10.44 -8.10
N ALA A 108 28.84 9.54 -7.55
CA ALA A 108 28.85 8.12 -7.90
C ALA A 108 27.53 7.42 -7.57
N THR A 109 27.25 6.33 -8.31
CA THR A 109 26.15 5.42 -7.99
C THR A 109 26.62 4.41 -6.94
N PRO A 110 25.99 4.35 -5.76
CA PRO A 110 26.31 3.36 -4.74
C PRO A 110 25.84 1.96 -5.14
N GLU A 111 26.47 0.93 -4.58
CA GLU A 111 25.99 -0.44 -4.74
C GLU A 111 24.66 -0.65 -4.01
N ALA A 112 23.78 -1.44 -4.60
CA ALA A 112 22.50 -1.77 -3.97
C ALA A 112 22.74 -2.71 -2.78
N PRO A 113 22.21 -2.42 -1.58
CA PRO A 113 22.49 -3.22 -0.38
C PRO A 113 21.80 -4.60 -0.39
N GLY A 114 20.90 -4.87 -1.35
CA GLY A 114 20.15 -6.13 -1.43
C GLY A 114 19.09 -6.31 -0.34
N THR A 115 18.87 -5.29 0.49
CA THR A 115 17.89 -5.27 1.59
C THR A 115 16.69 -4.37 1.25
N PHE A 116 15.56 -4.62 1.90
CA PHE A 116 14.30 -3.90 1.68
C PHE A 116 13.92 -3.00 2.85
N LEU A 117 13.12 -1.98 2.56
CA LEU A 117 12.50 -1.12 3.56
C LEU A 117 11.38 -1.88 4.28
N PRO A 118 11.22 -1.68 5.60
CA PRO A 118 10.01 -2.08 6.31
C PRO A 118 8.76 -1.45 5.70
N VAL A 119 7.60 -2.09 5.88
CA VAL A 119 6.32 -1.49 5.49
C VAL A 119 6.06 -0.21 6.27
N ASN A 120 5.51 0.81 5.61
CA ASN A 120 5.23 2.13 6.18
C ASN A 120 6.47 2.84 6.76
N TYR A 121 7.63 2.69 6.11
CA TYR A 121 8.85 3.40 6.50
C TYR A 121 8.75 4.89 6.17
N GLU A 122 8.73 5.74 7.20
CA GLU A 122 8.70 7.20 7.06
C GLU A 122 10.12 7.74 6.88
N TYR A 123 10.34 8.56 5.84
CA TYR A 123 11.64 9.11 5.52
C TYR A 123 11.54 10.52 4.93
N THR A 124 12.43 11.42 5.36
CA THR A 124 12.46 12.81 4.93
C THR A 124 13.61 13.07 3.97
N PHE A 125 13.30 13.54 2.76
CA PHE A 125 14.30 14.06 1.83
C PHE A 125 14.55 15.54 2.12
N ARG A 126 15.80 15.89 2.41
CA ARG A 126 16.23 17.26 2.69
C ARG A 126 16.88 17.86 1.45
N VAL A 127 16.33 18.96 0.97
CA VAL A 127 16.79 19.67 -0.23
C VAL A 127 17.20 21.10 0.11
N ASP A 128 18.33 21.54 -0.46
CA ASP A 128 18.74 22.94 -0.49
C ASP A 128 18.29 23.59 -1.81
N LEU A 129 17.32 24.51 -1.70
CA LEU A 129 16.76 25.29 -2.79
C LEU A 129 17.37 26.70 -2.92
N SER A 130 18.36 27.06 -2.11
CA SER A 130 19.04 28.36 -2.21
C SER A 130 19.46 28.71 -3.65
N PRO A 131 20.01 27.79 -4.47
CA PRO A 131 20.38 28.11 -5.86
C PRO A 131 19.20 28.52 -6.74
N VAL A 132 18.02 27.94 -6.49
CA VAL A 132 16.80 28.25 -7.24
C VAL A 132 16.31 29.65 -6.85
N LEU A 133 16.28 29.93 -5.55
CA LEU A 133 15.85 31.22 -5.01
C LEU A 133 16.79 32.36 -5.46
N GLU A 134 18.10 32.14 -5.43
CA GLU A 134 19.11 33.10 -5.92
C GLU A 134 18.89 33.43 -7.40
N GLN A 135 18.58 32.44 -8.25
CA GLN A 135 18.30 32.71 -9.67
C GLN A 135 16.99 33.48 -9.87
N PHE A 136 15.95 33.19 -9.10
CA PHE A 136 14.73 34.00 -9.15
C PHE A 136 14.99 35.46 -8.76
N GLU A 137 15.84 35.72 -7.77
CA GLU A 137 16.19 37.08 -7.36
C GLU A 137 17.05 37.81 -8.41
N GLU A 138 18.08 37.14 -8.95
CA GLU A 138 19.03 37.76 -9.88
C GLU A 138 18.51 37.88 -11.31
N LYS A 139 17.74 36.89 -11.78
CA LYS A 139 17.35 36.75 -13.19
C LYS A 139 15.84 36.87 -13.41
N GLY A 140 15.04 36.70 -12.36
CA GLY A 140 13.58 36.64 -12.44
C GLY A 140 13.02 35.29 -12.93
N TYR A 141 13.87 34.27 -13.13
CA TYR A 141 13.50 32.92 -13.54
C TYR A 141 14.59 31.90 -13.15
N TYR A 142 14.23 30.62 -13.20
CA TYR A 142 15.12 29.47 -13.11
C TYR A 142 14.93 28.62 -14.37
#